data_AF-A0A263NWI1-F1
#
_entry.id   AF-A0A263NWI1-F1
#
_cell.length_a   1.000
_cell.length_b   1.000
_cell.length_c   1.000
_cell.angle_alpha   90.00
_cell.angle_beta   90.00
_cell.angle_gamma   90.00
#
_symmetry.space_group_name_H-M   'P 1'
#
loop_
_entity.id
_entity.type
_entity.pdbx_description
1 polymer ?
#
loop_
_entity_poly.entity_id
_entity_poly.type
_entity_poly.pdbx_seq_one_letter_code
_entity_poly.pdbx_strand_id
1 'polypeptide(L)'
;MNLDQQTHDYRSSMQHAAFAYLQRHEAEHLVDSDLLFDRCIRHLTLALEVPVFMAPKLVHNAWTELQVIKKRRWIGIDWASGADSTRVLLVDVLAGKAFPMSARFLPQKLLDQRNAVHKPHPQ
;
A
#
# COMPACT_ATOMS: atom_id res chain seq x y z
N MET A 1 -28.31 19.56 -18.50
CA MET A 1 -27.32 18.66 -17.88
C MET A 1 -27.42 17.31 -18.56
N ASN A 2 -26.28 16.70 -18.91
CA ASN A 2 -26.23 15.50 -19.75
C ASN A 2 -26.22 14.24 -18.87
N LEU A 3 -27.11 13.28 -19.12
CA LEU A 3 -27.34 12.10 -18.27
C LEU A 3 -26.11 11.19 -18.18
N ASP A 4 -25.34 11.11 -19.26
CA ASP A 4 -24.09 10.34 -19.33
C ASP A 4 -23.03 10.90 -18.38
N GLN A 5 -22.96 12.24 -18.28
CA GLN A 5 -22.04 12.91 -17.37
C GLN A 5 -22.41 12.63 -15.91
N GLN A 6 -23.70 12.72 -15.56
CA GLN A 6 -24.17 12.44 -14.20
C GLN A 6 -23.92 10.97 -13.79
N THR A 7 -24.10 10.04 -14.73
CA THR A 7 -23.81 8.62 -14.50
C THR A 7 -22.32 8.37 -14.28
N HIS A 8 -21.46 9.03 -15.07
CA HIS A 8 -20.01 8.96 -14.90
C HIS A 8 -19.56 9.53 -13.56
N ASP A 9 -20.10 10.69 -13.17
CA ASP A 9 -19.76 11.37 -11.92
C ASP A 9 -20.20 10.55 -10.70
N TYR A 10 -21.38 9.92 -10.77
CA TYR A 10 -21.85 9.00 -9.74
C TYR A 10 -20.92 7.80 -9.57
N ARG A 11 -20.62 7.09 -10.67
CA ARG A 11 -19.74 5.90 -10.62
C ARG A 11 -18.35 6.24 -10.09
N SER A 12 -17.79 7.37 -10.54
CA SER A 12 -16.47 7.83 -10.08
C SER A 12 -16.49 8.15 -8.59
N SER A 13 -17.52 8.84 -8.11
CA SER A 13 -17.68 9.17 -6.69
C SER A 13 -17.81 7.91 -5.83
N MET A 14 -18.59 6.92 -6.26
CA MET A 14 -18.78 5.67 -5.53
C MET A 14 -17.53 4.78 -5.55
N GLN A 15 -16.78 4.75 -6.66
CA GLN A 15 -15.47 4.08 -6.70
C GLN A 15 -14.49 4.75 -5.73
N HIS A 16 -14.49 6.07 -5.64
CA HIS A 16 -13.62 6.79 -4.70
C HIS A 16 -13.98 6.51 -3.23
N ALA A 17 -15.28 6.41 -2.92
CA ALA A 17 -15.74 5.99 -1.59
C ALA A 17 -15.27 4.56 -1.26
N ALA A 18 -15.37 3.63 -2.22
CA ALA A 18 -14.87 2.27 -2.09
C ALA A 18 -13.35 2.25 -1.83
N PHE A 19 -12.59 3.05 -2.59
CA PHE A 19 -11.15 3.20 -2.43
C PHE A 19 -10.79 3.65 -1.01
N ALA A 20 -11.44 4.71 -0.52
CA ALA A 20 -11.19 5.23 0.83
C ALA A 20 -11.54 4.21 1.91
N TYR A 21 -12.61 3.44 1.74
CA TYR A 21 -12.98 2.36 2.65
C TYR A 21 -11.91 1.27 2.69
N LEU A 22 -11.50 0.76 1.53
CA LEU A 22 -10.48 -0.28 1.41
C LEU A 22 -9.16 0.18 2.03
N GLN A 23 -8.72 1.40 1.72
CA GLN A 23 -7.48 1.96 2.25
C GLN A 23 -7.46 2.03 3.79
N ARG A 24 -8.60 2.32 4.42
CA ARG A 24 -8.72 2.43 5.89
C ARG A 24 -8.69 1.07 6.58
N HIS A 25 -9.35 0.06 6.00
CA HIS A 25 -9.60 -1.22 6.66
C HIS A 25 -8.67 -2.36 6.21
N GLU A 26 -7.83 -2.15 5.19
CA GLU A 26 -6.96 -3.22 4.67
C GLU A 26 -5.99 -3.79 5.72
N ALA A 27 -5.50 -2.96 6.65
CA ALA A 27 -4.61 -3.42 7.73
C ALA A 27 -5.30 -4.34 8.74
N GLU A 28 -6.63 -4.28 8.84
CA GLU A 28 -7.42 -5.16 9.71
C GLU A 28 -7.60 -6.56 9.09
N HIS A 29 -7.37 -6.68 7.78
CA HIS A 29 -7.71 -7.85 6.97
C HIS A 29 -6.48 -8.49 6.30
N LEU A 30 -5.30 -8.39 6.92
CA LEU A 30 -4.01 -8.88 6.41
C LEU A 30 -3.95 -10.38 6.05
N VAL A 31 -4.96 -11.16 6.45
CA VAL A 31 -5.06 -12.62 6.21
C VAL A 31 -6.21 -12.98 5.28
N ASP A 32 -7.22 -12.12 5.12
CA ASP A 32 -8.46 -12.44 4.40
C ASP A 32 -8.97 -11.24 3.58
N SER A 33 -8.51 -11.17 2.33
CA SER A 33 -8.90 -10.13 1.37
C SER A 33 -10.35 -10.24 0.93
N ASP A 34 -10.95 -11.43 1.00
CA ASP A 34 -12.32 -11.68 0.53
C ASP A 34 -13.32 -11.08 1.52
N LEU A 35 -13.05 -11.22 2.82
CA LEU A 35 -13.87 -10.58 3.86
C LEU A 35 -13.86 -9.04 3.76
N LEU A 36 -12.72 -8.45 3.42
CA LEU A 36 -12.61 -7.00 3.19
C LEU A 36 -13.46 -6.56 2.00
N PHE A 37 -13.42 -7.32 0.91
CA PHE A 37 -14.24 -7.08 -0.27
C PHE A 37 -15.73 -7.12 0.05
N ASP A 38 -16.19 -8.17 0.72
CA ASP A 38 -17.59 -8.35 1.08
C ASP A 38 -18.08 -7.25 2.04
N ARG A 39 -17.23 -6.79 2.96
CA ARG A 39 -17.54 -5.65 3.84
C ARG A 39 -17.65 -4.35 3.06
N CYS A 40 -16.75 -4.12 2.11
CA CYS A 40 -16.80 -2.92 1.26
C CYS A 40 -18.06 -2.92 0.37
N ILE A 41 -18.40 -4.05 -0.25
CA ILE A 41 -19.63 -4.20 -1.05
C ILE A 41 -20.87 -3.95 -0.18
N ARG A 42 -20.92 -4.51 1.03
CA ARG A 42 -22.02 -4.25 1.98
C ARG A 42 -22.09 -2.78 2.38
N HIS A 43 -20.96 -2.13 2.63
CA HIS A 43 -20.95 -0.69 2.95
C HIS A 43 -21.51 0.15 1.80
N LEU A 44 -21.06 -0.09 0.57
CA LEU A 44 -21.58 0.62 -0.60
C LEU A 44 -23.08 0.41 -0.78
N THR A 45 -23.56 -0.82 -0.63
CA THR A 45 -24.98 -1.16 -0.86
C THR A 45 -25.90 -0.69 0.27
N LEU A 46 -25.50 -0.83 1.52
CA LEU A 46 -26.35 -0.53 2.68
C LEU A 46 -26.24 0.92 3.17
N ALA A 47 -25.04 1.50 3.14
CA ALA A 47 -24.81 2.84 3.69
C ALA A 47 -24.83 3.94 2.63
N LEU A 48 -24.39 3.62 1.40
CA LEU A 48 -24.33 4.56 0.28
C LEU A 48 -25.37 4.26 -0.81
N GLU A 49 -26.24 3.27 -0.57
CA GLU A 49 -27.36 2.89 -1.44
C GLU A 49 -26.94 2.62 -2.90
N VAL A 50 -25.70 2.17 -3.10
CA VAL A 50 -25.20 1.80 -4.42
C VAL A 50 -25.95 0.55 -4.91
N PRO A 51 -26.43 0.52 -6.16
CA PRO A 51 -27.09 -0.65 -6.69
C PRO A 51 -26.22 -1.90 -6.59
N VAL A 52 -26.80 -3.00 -6.11
CA VAL A 52 -26.09 -4.26 -5.80
C VAL A 52 -25.32 -4.81 -7.01
N PHE A 53 -25.87 -4.67 -8.21
CA PHE A 53 -25.21 -5.12 -9.44
C PHE A 53 -23.94 -4.31 -9.78
N MET A 54 -23.82 -3.09 -9.25
CA MET A 54 -22.73 -2.16 -9.55
C MET A 54 -21.60 -2.23 -8.52
N ALA A 55 -21.95 -2.42 -7.24
CA ALA A 55 -21.00 -2.37 -6.13
C ALA A 55 -19.77 -3.30 -6.30
N PRO A 56 -19.90 -4.59 -6.67
CA PRO A 56 -18.74 -5.46 -6.84
C PRO A 56 -17.72 -4.93 -7.86
N LYS A 57 -18.20 -4.38 -8.98
CA LYS A 57 -17.34 -3.82 -10.02
C LYS A 57 -16.59 -2.57 -9.55
N LEU A 58 -17.26 -1.70 -8.78
CA LEU A 58 -16.63 -0.51 -8.23
C LEU A 58 -15.57 -0.86 -7.19
N VAL A 59 -15.85 -1.82 -6.30
CA VAL A 59 -14.87 -2.30 -5.31
C VAL A 59 -13.66 -2.94 -6.00
N HIS A 60 -13.89 -3.77 -7.02
CA HIS A 60 -12.80 -4.39 -7.77
C HIS A 60 -11.89 -3.37 -8.45
N ASN A 61 -12.48 -2.36 -9.09
CA ASN A 61 -11.72 -1.27 -9.71
C ASN A 61 -10.91 -0.49 -8.67
N ALA A 62 -11.55 -0.09 -7.57
CA ALA A 62 -10.91 0.64 -6.48
C ALA A 62 -9.76 -0.17 -5.85
N TRP A 63 -9.95 -1.49 -5.66
CA TRP A 63 -8.90 -2.37 -5.18
C TRP A 63 -7.73 -2.45 -6.15
N THR A 64 -8.00 -2.62 -7.44
CA THR A 64 -6.96 -2.63 -8.47
C THR A 64 -6.16 -1.33 -8.45
N GLU A 65 -6.84 -0.19 -8.37
CA GLU A 65 -6.22 1.12 -8.24
C GLU A 65 -5.34 1.23 -6.99
N LEU A 66 -5.85 0.77 -5.84
CA LEU A 66 -5.11 0.74 -4.58
C LEU A 66 -3.87 -0.15 -4.67
N GLN A 67 -3.98 -1.33 -5.29
CA GLN A 67 -2.85 -2.23 -5.52
C GLN A 67 -1.82 -1.63 -6.49
N VAL A 68 -2.24 -0.89 -7.52
CA VAL A 68 -1.32 -0.16 -8.40
C VAL A 68 -0.57 0.92 -7.63
N ILE A 69 -1.23 1.66 -6.74
CA ILE A 69 -0.58 2.67 -5.89
C ILE A 69 0.39 2.01 -4.88
N LYS A 70 0.01 0.86 -4.30
CA LYS A 70 0.82 0.15 -3.29
C LYS A 70 2.00 -0.61 -3.87
N LYS A 71 1.82 -1.29 -5.01
CA LYS A 71 2.92 -1.96 -5.73
C LYS A 71 4.02 -0.99 -6.15
N ARG A 72 3.76 0.32 -6.11
CA ARG A 72 4.71 1.39 -6.45
C ARG A 72 5.57 1.90 -5.29
N ARG A 73 5.73 1.18 -4.17
CA ARG A 73 6.73 1.56 -3.14
C ARG A 73 7.68 0.42 -2.83
N TRP A 74 8.63 0.22 -3.73
CA TRP A 74 9.81 -0.58 -3.44
C TRP A 74 10.76 0.29 -2.63
N ILE A 75 10.92 -0.06 -1.36
CA ILE A 75 11.82 0.64 -0.46
C ILE A 75 13.06 -0.25 -0.26
N GLY A 76 14.18 0.18 -0.81
CA GLY A 76 15.50 -0.38 -0.55
C GLY A 76 16.12 0.22 0.70
N ILE A 77 17.11 -0.48 1.26
CA ILE A 77 17.94 0.03 2.35
C ILE A 77 19.38 -0.01 1.86
N ASP A 78 20.02 1.16 1.82
CA ASP A 78 21.45 1.29 1.59
C ASP A 78 22.13 1.54 2.96
N TRP A 79 23.06 0.67 3.31
CA TRP A 79 23.76 0.70 4.59
C TRP A 79 24.82 1.78 4.71
N ALA A 80 25.08 2.53 3.62
CA ALA A 80 26.18 3.48 3.43
C ALA A 80 27.57 2.83 3.62
N SER A 81 28.56 3.23 2.82
CA SER A 81 29.92 2.65 2.89
C SER A 81 30.85 3.36 3.89
N GLY A 82 30.33 4.32 4.68
CA GLY A 82 31.11 5.09 5.63
C GLY A 82 31.36 4.36 6.95
N ALA A 83 32.41 4.75 7.68
CA ALA A 83 32.73 4.23 9.01
C ALA A 83 31.61 4.48 10.06
N ASP A 84 30.67 5.38 9.75
CA ASP A 84 29.48 5.63 10.57
C ASP A 84 28.42 4.54 10.37
N SER A 85 28.52 3.52 11.21
CA SER A 85 27.57 2.40 11.25
C SER A 85 26.16 2.79 11.76
N THR A 86 25.93 4.04 12.14
CA THR A 86 24.70 4.50 12.81
C THR A 86 23.65 5.09 11.86
N ARG A 87 23.99 5.31 10.58
CA ARG A 87 23.11 5.91 9.58
C ARG A 87 22.90 4.96 8.40
N VAL A 88 21.70 4.98 7.85
CA VAL A 88 21.30 4.24 6.66
C VAL A 88 20.50 5.15 5.74
N LEU A 89 20.44 4.80 4.47
CA LEU A 89 19.62 5.49 3.48
C LEU A 89 18.43 4.59 3.12
N LEU A 90 17.23 5.11 3.34
CA LEU A 90 16.00 4.49 2.87
C LEU A 90 15.76 4.97 1.45
N VAL A 91 15.80 4.05 0.49
CA VAL A 91 15.77 4.36 -0.94
C VAL A 91 14.40 4.00 -1.48
N ASP A 92 13.62 5.00 -1.91
CA ASP A 92 12.49 4.73 -2.79
C ASP A 92 13.03 4.36 -4.17
N VAL A 93 13.01 3.07 -4.49
CA VAL A 93 13.60 2.48 -5.69
C VAL A 93 12.90 2.97 -6.96
N LEU A 94 11.61 3.30 -6.86
CA LEU A 94 10.83 3.75 -8.01
C LEU A 94 10.94 5.26 -8.21
N ALA A 95 11.05 6.03 -7.13
CA ALA A 95 11.26 7.47 -7.20
C ALA A 95 12.74 7.87 -7.34
N GLY A 96 13.68 6.94 -7.15
CA GLY A 96 15.12 7.21 -7.13
C GLY A 96 15.56 8.15 -6.01
N LYS A 97 14.77 8.26 -4.93
CA LYS A 97 15.03 9.19 -3.82
C LYS A 97 15.57 8.46 -2.61
N ALA A 98 16.61 9.01 -2.00
CA ALA A 98 17.20 8.48 -0.77
C ALA A 98 16.92 9.42 0.41
N PHE A 99 16.53 8.85 1.53
CA PHE A 99 16.25 9.56 2.78
C PHE A 99 17.19 9.07 3.88
N PRO A 100 17.99 9.96 4.50
CA PRO A 100 18.86 9.56 5.58
C PRO A 100 18.05 9.28 6.84
N MET A 101 18.28 8.14 7.47
CA MET A 101 17.68 7.78 8.75
C MET A 101 18.70 7.10 9.66
N SER A 102 18.41 7.06 10.96
CA SER A 102 19.25 6.32 11.89
C SER A 102 18.94 4.83 11.82
N ALA A 103 19.98 3.99 11.84
CA ALA A 103 19.87 2.54 11.84
C ALA A 103 19.03 2.02 13.03
N ARG A 104 18.95 2.77 14.14
CA ARG A 104 18.15 2.42 15.33
C ARG A 104 16.65 2.23 15.06
N PHE A 105 16.14 2.80 13.97
CA PHE A 105 14.74 2.67 13.57
C PHE A 105 14.48 1.43 12.71
N LEU A 106 15.53 0.73 12.27
CA LEU A 106 15.36 -0.52 11.54
C LEU A 106 15.02 -1.67 12.49
N PRO A 107 14.14 -2.59 12.07
CA PRO A 107 13.92 -3.86 12.76
C PRO A 107 15.24 -4.60 13.05
N GLN A 108 15.35 -5.20 14.24
CA GLN A 108 16.55 -5.93 14.68
C GLN A 108 16.99 -7.00 13.66
N LYS A 109 16.05 -7.70 13.04
CA LYS A 109 16.34 -8.72 12.00
C LYS A 109 17.15 -8.16 10.83
N LEU A 110 16.91 -6.91 10.42
CA LEU A 110 17.65 -6.26 9.33
C LEU A 110 19.04 -5.83 9.79
N LEU A 111 19.17 -5.37 11.04
CA LEU A 111 20.46 -5.04 11.66
C LEU A 111 21.36 -6.28 11.78
N ASP A 112 20.78 -7.43 12.15
CA ASP A 112 21.52 -8.69 12.27
C ASP A 112 22.01 -9.19 10.90
N GLN A 113 21.23 -9.01 9.84
CA GLN A 113 21.62 -9.34 8.46
C GLN A 113 22.82 -8.53 7.99
N ARG A 114 22.92 -7.24 8.35
CA ARG A 114 24.09 -6.42 8.06
C ARG A 114 25.38 -7.04 8.59
N ASN A 115 25.32 -7.55 9.83
CA ASN A 115 26.47 -8.15 10.51
C ASN A 115 26.85 -9.51 9.90
N ALA A 116 25.89 -10.24 9.34
CA ALA A 116 26.15 -11.50 8.65
C ALA A 116 26.95 -11.31 7.34
N VAL A 117 26.69 -10.22 6.60
CA VAL A 117 27.40 -9.89 5.34
C VAL A 117 28.88 -9.53 5.60
N HIS A 118 29.23 -9.09 6.82
CA HIS A 118 30.58 -8.70 7.21
C HIS A 118 31.40 -9.81 7.86
N LYS A 119 30.92 -11.06 7.94
CA LYS A 119 31.77 -12.17 8.42
C LYS A 119 32.87 -12.44 7.39
N PRO A 120 34.17 -12.23 7.71
CA PRO A 120 35.24 -12.63 6.82
C PRO A 120 35.23 -14.15 6.66
N HIS A 121 35.41 -14.60 5.43
CA HIS A 121 35.58 -16.02 5.11
C HIS A 121 36.78 -16.56 5.91
N PRO A 122 36.66 -17.66 6.68
CA PRO A 122 37.81 -18.28 7.32
C PRO A 122 38.76 -18.81 6.22
N GLN A 123 40.06 -18.52 6.38
CA GLN A 123 41.13 -19.00 5.52
C GLN A 123 41.35 -20.51 5.67
#